data_AF-A0A3M1RSQ4-F1
#
_entry.id   AF-A0A3M1RSQ4-F1
#
_cell.length_a   1.000
_cell.length_b   1.000
_cell.length_c   1.000
_cell.angle_alpha   90.00
_cell.angle_beta   90.00
_cell.angle_gamma   90.00
#
_symmetry.space_group_name_H-M   'P 1'
#
loop_
_entity.id
_entity.type
_entity.pdbx_description
1 polymer ?
#
loop_
_entity_poly.entity_id
_entity_poly.type
_entity_poly.pdbx_seq_one_letter_code
_entity_poly.pdbx_strand_id
1 'polypeptide(L)'
;MFFLTHLLLFSPCLCKADEKAEIHANIGPIAAVSETEREKSFRIPPLFGYEKDIPKGTFNLDILWPLINYKRAEKKIQLRVLPFLFFKKDMEREWDKKKYLYILPLYISSEKSGRKSRVIFPLYGHFEGWFGLDSFDFLLFPLYTASKEKEENSYSYCWPFFNYSIAKGKRYYRIWPFYGSKSVEKEYEKTFILWPFYNNQKFYKDDGALKKERLLLFPFFGSSKSDVAETKLFLFPLYVSQKKLKEDFSRYDVIWPLFSITRGKERRTTQVFPFFRLDKKGDSFRNFYLWPLLWDGDIKVSGYRKRFFSFVPLYLYNHIEWENRKIDEKLHKIWPLFSYRSDGNSTLIRTLDILPFNEKGRFGEGFYKNIGILFSFFEYSKDIKDDAFKISFFKGLFGYEKEGKEKTVRLLYFPIYKKNKPDSKNSDK
;
A
#
# COMPACT_ATOMS: atom_id res chain seq x y z
N MET A 1 -7.07 -36.02 6.31
CA MET A 1 -6.63 -37.03 5.31
C MET A 1 -7.83 -37.86 4.87
N PHE A 2 -8.92 -37.27 4.35
CA PHE A 2 -10.07 -38.02 3.82
C PHE A 2 -11.02 -37.21 2.91
N PHE A 3 -10.53 -36.15 2.25
CA PHE A 3 -11.36 -35.37 1.30
C PHE A 3 -10.65 -35.06 -0.03
N LEU A 4 -9.60 -35.81 -0.36
CA LEU A 4 -8.76 -35.57 -1.55
C LEU A 4 -8.90 -36.61 -2.67
N THR A 5 -9.84 -37.55 -2.58
CA THR A 5 -9.82 -38.77 -3.40
C THR A 5 -10.94 -38.91 -4.44
N HIS A 6 -11.84 -37.94 -4.63
CA HIS A 6 -13.01 -38.11 -5.52
C HIS A 6 -13.22 -37.01 -6.59
N LEU A 7 -12.17 -36.26 -6.95
CA LEU A 7 -12.22 -35.31 -8.08
C LEU A 7 -11.15 -35.61 -9.15
N LEU A 8 -10.93 -36.91 -9.42
CA LEU A 8 -10.03 -37.44 -10.45
C LEU A 8 -10.78 -38.18 -11.58
N LEU A 9 -12.04 -37.82 -11.84
CA LEU A 9 -12.86 -38.45 -12.89
C LEU A 9 -13.48 -37.41 -13.83
N PHE A 10 -12.65 -36.57 -14.43
CA PHE A 10 -12.91 -35.99 -15.75
C PHE A 10 -11.55 -35.70 -16.39
N SER A 11 -10.89 -36.76 -16.88
CA SER A 11 -9.80 -36.62 -17.84
C SER A 11 -10.44 -36.26 -19.18
N PRO A 12 -10.26 -35.03 -19.72
CA PRO A 12 -10.54 -34.82 -21.13
C PRO A 12 -9.54 -35.67 -21.91
N CYS A 13 -10.04 -36.67 -22.59
CA CYS A 13 -9.27 -37.44 -23.57
C CYS A 13 -8.91 -36.47 -24.71
N LEU A 14 -7.69 -35.94 -24.70
CA LEU A 14 -7.13 -35.14 -25.77
C LEU A 14 -5.73 -35.68 -26.09
N CYS A 15 -5.52 -35.88 -27.40
CA CYS A 15 -4.44 -36.63 -28.03
C CYS A 15 -3.06 -36.47 -27.40
N LYS A 16 -2.32 -37.58 -27.36
CA LYS A 16 -0.85 -37.59 -27.40
C LYS A 16 -0.39 -36.64 -28.52
N ALA A 17 0.25 -35.55 -28.16
CA ALA A 17 1.08 -34.75 -29.05
C ALA A 17 2.41 -34.54 -28.32
N ASP A 18 3.48 -35.04 -28.94
CA ASP A 18 4.86 -34.84 -28.56
C ASP A 18 5.24 -33.34 -28.61
N GLU A 19 6.19 -33.00 -27.74
CA GLU A 19 7.01 -31.76 -27.69
C GLU A 19 6.31 -30.42 -27.38
N LYS A 20 6.66 -29.85 -26.21
CA LYS A 20 6.43 -28.44 -25.79
C LYS A 20 5.00 -27.92 -25.87
N ALA A 21 4.02 -28.69 -25.41
CA ALA A 21 2.64 -28.24 -25.35
C ALA A 21 2.39 -27.32 -24.13
N GLU A 22 2.31 -26.01 -24.36
CA GLU A 22 1.67 -25.09 -23.43
C GLU A 22 0.14 -25.29 -23.49
N ILE A 23 -0.45 -25.74 -22.39
CA ILE A 23 -1.90 -25.94 -22.27
C ILE A 23 -2.47 -24.71 -21.58
N HIS A 24 -3.28 -23.94 -22.29
CA HIS A 24 -4.11 -22.88 -21.71
C HIS A 24 -5.57 -23.18 -22.02
N ALA A 25 -6.29 -23.75 -21.04
CA ALA A 25 -7.69 -24.09 -21.16
C ALA A 25 -8.51 -23.32 -20.13
N ASN A 26 -9.48 -22.54 -20.59
CA ASN A 26 -10.50 -21.98 -19.72
C ASN A 26 -11.77 -22.81 -19.89
N ILE A 27 -12.56 -22.97 -18.83
CA ILE A 27 -13.89 -23.59 -18.89
C ILE A 27 -14.84 -22.53 -18.36
N GLY A 28 -15.38 -21.71 -19.27
CA GLY A 28 -16.25 -20.63 -18.85
C GLY A 28 -15.54 -19.57 -17.99
N PRO A 29 -16.32 -18.78 -17.25
CA PRO A 29 -15.83 -17.96 -16.14
C PRO A 29 -15.58 -18.78 -14.85
N ILE A 30 -15.74 -20.12 -14.90
CA ILE A 30 -15.80 -20.99 -13.73
C ILE A 30 -14.43 -21.54 -13.39
N ALA A 31 -13.69 -22.03 -14.39
CA ALA A 31 -12.38 -22.62 -14.17
C ALA A 31 -11.36 -22.18 -15.22
N ALA A 32 -10.10 -22.05 -14.80
CA ALA A 32 -8.97 -21.78 -15.67
C ALA A 32 -7.82 -22.71 -15.33
N VAL A 33 -7.27 -23.38 -16.35
CA VAL A 33 -6.15 -24.31 -16.25
C VAL A 33 -5.05 -23.83 -17.19
N SER A 34 -3.84 -23.72 -16.67
CA SER A 34 -2.66 -23.31 -17.43
C SER A 34 -1.50 -24.19 -17.03
N GLU A 35 -0.86 -24.83 -18.00
CA GLU A 35 0.32 -25.67 -17.79
C GLU A 35 1.34 -25.34 -18.87
N THR A 36 2.45 -24.76 -18.45
CA THR A 36 3.62 -24.46 -19.27
C THR A 36 4.84 -25.17 -18.68
N GLU A 37 5.96 -25.20 -19.40
CA GLU A 37 7.23 -25.77 -18.88
C GLU A 37 7.68 -25.10 -17.58
N ARG A 38 7.25 -23.85 -17.33
CA ARG A 38 7.66 -23.05 -16.18
C ARG A 38 6.60 -22.94 -15.10
N GLU A 39 5.31 -23.01 -15.43
CA GLU A 39 4.23 -22.73 -14.49
C GLU A 39 3.05 -23.69 -14.68
N LYS A 40 2.53 -24.22 -13.56
CA LYS A 40 1.22 -24.87 -13.52
C LYS A 40 0.27 -24.02 -12.69
N SER A 41 -0.90 -23.68 -13.21
CA SER A 41 -1.95 -23.01 -12.44
C SER A 41 -3.33 -23.58 -12.73
N PHE A 42 -4.15 -23.61 -11.68
CA PHE A 42 -5.54 -24.08 -11.71
C PHE A 42 -6.38 -23.15 -10.85
N ARG A 43 -7.46 -22.58 -11.37
CA ARG A 43 -8.27 -21.60 -10.63
C ARG A 43 -9.76 -21.88 -10.81
N ILE A 44 -10.51 -21.70 -9.72
CA ILE A 44 -11.98 -21.60 -9.67
C ILE A 44 -12.34 -20.30 -8.93
N PRO A 45 -12.33 -19.14 -9.61
CA PRO A 45 -12.67 -17.84 -9.04
C PRO A 45 -14.04 -17.73 -8.35
N PRO A 46 -14.18 -17.05 -7.19
CA PRO A 46 -13.12 -16.60 -6.26
C PRO A 46 -12.76 -17.69 -5.22
N LEU A 47 -13.32 -18.89 -5.36
CA LEU A 47 -13.31 -19.95 -4.36
C LEU A 47 -11.93 -20.56 -4.16
N PHE A 48 -11.19 -20.76 -5.25
CA PHE A 48 -9.93 -21.48 -5.24
C PHE A 48 -8.96 -20.98 -6.31
N GLY A 49 -7.68 -20.88 -5.98
CA GLY A 49 -6.62 -20.60 -6.94
C GLY A 49 -5.35 -21.32 -6.54
N TYR A 50 -4.76 -22.09 -7.44
CA TYR A 50 -3.52 -22.82 -7.27
C TYR A 50 -2.54 -22.40 -8.37
N GLU A 51 -1.27 -22.26 -8.01
CA GLU A 51 -0.21 -21.88 -8.92
C GLU A 51 1.12 -22.43 -8.42
N LYS A 52 1.93 -22.96 -9.32
CA LYS A 52 3.23 -23.55 -9.06
C LYS A 52 4.21 -23.14 -10.13
N ASP A 53 5.25 -22.39 -9.74
CA ASP A 53 6.44 -22.11 -10.57
C ASP A 53 7.36 -23.34 -10.44
N ILE A 54 7.53 -24.08 -11.54
CA ILE A 54 8.28 -25.34 -11.60
C ILE A 54 9.78 -25.08 -11.37
N PRO A 55 10.47 -24.17 -12.11
CA PRO A 55 11.89 -23.89 -11.91
C PRO A 55 12.23 -23.47 -10.48
N LYS A 56 11.39 -22.67 -9.84
CA LYS A 56 11.66 -22.16 -8.48
C LYS A 56 11.08 -23.03 -7.37
N GLY A 57 10.34 -24.08 -7.72
CA GLY A 57 9.62 -24.92 -6.76
C GLY A 57 8.65 -24.16 -5.86
N THR A 58 8.17 -22.98 -6.29
CA THR A 58 7.25 -22.16 -5.49
C THR A 58 5.82 -22.50 -5.82
N PHE A 59 4.94 -22.45 -4.83
CA PHE A 59 3.51 -22.51 -5.09
C PHE A 59 2.72 -21.51 -4.23
N ASN A 60 1.57 -21.11 -4.75
CA ASN A 60 0.60 -20.23 -4.14
C ASN A 60 -0.77 -20.90 -4.19
N LEU A 61 -1.52 -20.73 -3.10
CA LEU A 61 -2.85 -21.25 -2.90
C LEU A 61 -3.71 -20.12 -2.34
N ASP A 62 -4.78 -19.76 -3.04
CA ASP A 62 -5.79 -18.80 -2.64
C ASP A 62 -7.10 -19.57 -2.40
N ILE A 63 -7.73 -19.39 -1.24
CA ILE A 63 -9.05 -19.96 -0.91
C ILE A 63 -9.95 -18.81 -0.49
N LEU A 64 -11.13 -18.71 -1.11
CA LEU A 64 -12.09 -17.63 -0.90
C LEU A 64 -11.39 -16.26 -0.91
N TRP A 65 -10.67 -15.95 -2.00
CA TRP A 65 -9.85 -14.75 -2.07
C TRP A 65 -10.69 -13.50 -1.72
N PRO A 66 -10.21 -12.59 -0.84
CA PRO A 66 -8.85 -12.49 -0.29
C PRO A 66 -8.64 -13.14 1.10
N LEU A 67 -9.60 -13.94 1.59
CA LEU A 67 -9.65 -14.39 2.98
C LEU A 67 -8.47 -15.28 3.37
N ILE A 68 -8.17 -16.31 2.57
CA ILE A 68 -7.10 -17.28 2.86
C ILE A 68 -6.09 -17.28 1.72
N ASN A 69 -4.81 -17.11 2.08
CA ASN A 69 -3.69 -17.21 1.16
C ASN A 69 -2.57 -18.05 1.80
N TYR A 70 -2.05 -19.02 1.06
CA TYR A 70 -0.94 -19.85 1.45
C TYR A 70 0.12 -19.87 0.35
N LYS A 71 1.36 -19.56 0.69
CA LYS A 71 2.50 -19.52 -0.23
C LYS A 71 3.62 -20.37 0.32
N ARG A 72 4.27 -21.14 -0.54
CA ARG A 72 5.48 -21.90 -0.21
C ARG A 72 6.50 -21.75 -1.32
N ALA A 73 7.75 -21.64 -0.93
CA ALA A 73 8.94 -21.78 -1.76
C ALA A 73 9.90 -22.72 -1.00
N GLU A 74 11.04 -23.08 -1.60
CA GLU A 74 12.01 -23.99 -0.97
C GLU A 74 12.34 -23.62 0.49
N LYS A 75 12.60 -22.33 0.73
CA LYS A 75 12.99 -21.80 2.04
C LYS A 75 11.98 -20.83 2.64
N LYS A 76 10.81 -20.64 2.02
CA LYS A 76 9.80 -19.67 2.48
C LYS A 76 8.44 -20.33 2.60
N ILE A 77 7.72 -20.05 3.66
CA ILE A 77 6.33 -20.46 3.84
C ILE A 77 5.57 -19.29 4.43
N GLN A 78 4.35 -19.07 3.96
CA GLN A 78 3.48 -18.01 4.44
C GLN A 78 2.03 -18.51 4.41
N LEU A 79 1.30 -18.33 5.50
CA LEU A 79 -0.14 -18.54 5.58
C LEU A 79 -0.77 -17.24 6.10
N ARG A 80 -1.85 -16.80 5.49
CA ARG A 80 -2.62 -15.66 5.92
C ARG A 80 -4.09 -16.03 5.89
N VAL A 81 -4.78 -15.80 7.01
CA VAL A 81 -6.23 -15.83 7.14
C VAL A 81 -6.64 -14.48 7.71
N LEU A 82 -7.22 -13.62 6.88
CA LEU A 82 -7.53 -12.26 7.30
C LEU A 82 -8.67 -12.21 8.33
N PRO A 83 -8.62 -11.29 9.31
CA PRO A 83 -7.45 -10.60 9.84
C PRO A 83 -6.70 -11.41 10.93
N PHE A 84 -7.21 -12.60 11.28
CA PHE A 84 -6.87 -13.30 12.52
C PHE A 84 -5.52 -14.00 12.53
N LEU A 85 -5.11 -14.63 11.43
CA LEU A 85 -3.90 -15.46 11.39
C LEU A 85 -2.92 -14.96 10.34
N PHE A 86 -1.68 -14.73 10.75
CA PHE A 86 -0.57 -14.53 9.83
C PHE A 86 0.63 -15.34 10.31
N PHE A 87 1.01 -16.32 9.52
CA PHE A 87 2.21 -17.10 9.71
C PHE A 87 3.16 -16.86 8.54
N LYS A 88 4.44 -16.66 8.82
CA LYS A 88 5.48 -16.59 7.80
C LYS A 88 6.79 -17.11 8.36
N LYS A 89 7.47 -17.97 7.63
CA LYS A 89 8.82 -18.44 7.93
C LYS A 89 9.68 -18.32 6.69
N ASP A 90 10.80 -17.66 6.81
CA ASP A 90 11.76 -17.35 5.76
C ASP A 90 13.16 -17.79 6.24
N MET A 91 13.73 -18.75 5.53
CA MET A 91 14.97 -19.44 5.86
C MET A 91 16.04 -19.21 4.77
N GLU A 92 15.86 -18.22 3.89
CA GLU A 92 16.71 -18.02 2.71
C GLU A 92 18.18 -17.75 3.07
N ARG A 93 18.41 -17.00 4.16
CA ARG A 93 19.75 -16.70 4.69
C ARG A 93 19.81 -17.02 6.16
N GLU A 94 20.90 -17.65 6.58
CA GLU A 94 21.02 -18.17 7.94
C GLU A 94 21.08 -17.06 9.01
N TRP A 95 21.68 -15.93 8.66
CA TRP A 95 21.80 -14.73 9.48
C TRP A 95 20.57 -13.80 9.41
N ASP A 96 19.65 -14.01 8.46
CA ASP A 96 18.42 -13.22 8.30
C ASP A 96 17.17 -14.11 8.33
N LYS A 97 17.17 -15.12 9.22
CA LYS A 97 15.99 -15.95 9.48
C LYS A 97 14.85 -15.05 9.97
N LYS A 98 13.68 -15.19 9.35
CA LYS A 98 12.46 -14.47 9.74
C LYS A 98 11.36 -15.45 10.03
N LYS A 99 10.79 -15.40 11.23
CA LYS A 99 9.64 -16.20 11.61
C LYS A 99 8.61 -15.29 12.26
N TYR A 100 7.37 -15.38 11.82
CA TYR A 100 6.24 -14.59 12.30
C TYR A 100 5.06 -15.54 12.49
N LEU A 101 4.38 -15.44 13.63
CA LEU A 101 3.11 -16.07 13.91
C LEU A 101 2.28 -15.08 14.70
N TYR A 102 1.26 -14.51 14.05
CA TYR A 102 0.31 -13.58 14.64
C TYR A 102 -1.05 -14.26 14.65
N ILE A 103 -1.62 -14.42 15.82
CA ILE A 103 -3.00 -14.86 16.07
C ILE A 103 -3.66 -13.67 16.78
N LEU A 104 -4.13 -12.71 15.99
CA LEU A 104 -4.59 -11.43 16.52
C LEU A 104 -5.95 -11.57 17.24
N PRO A 105 -6.17 -10.82 18.33
CA PRO A 105 -5.22 -9.94 19.04
C PRO A 105 -4.37 -10.68 20.10
N LEU A 106 -4.58 -11.98 20.30
CA LEU A 106 -4.17 -12.70 21.51
C LEU A 106 -2.70 -13.10 21.54
N TYR A 107 -2.11 -13.49 20.40
CA TYR A 107 -0.77 -14.06 20.37
C TYR A 107 0.07 -13.48 19.23
N ILE A 108 1.28 -13.05 19.55
CA ILE A 108 2.28 -12.60 18.58
C ILE A 108 3.58 -13.28 18.92
N SER A 109 4.20 -13.92 17.94
CA SER A 109 5.54 -14.47 18.02
C SER A 109 6.30 -14.06 16.79
N SER A 110 7.40 -13.33 16.98
CA SER A 110 8.27 -12.94 15.88
C SER A 110 9.73 -13.13 16.20
N GLU A 111 10.50 -13.52 15.20
CA GLU A 111 11.94 -13.63 15.22
C GLU A 111 12.46 -13.02 13.93
N LYS A 112 13.36 -12.04 14.04
CA LYS A 112 13.95 -11.34 12.90
C LYS A 112 15.37 -10.91 13.25
N SER A 113 16.36 -11.45 12.52
CA SER A 113 17.76 -11.02 12.62
C SER A 113 18.27 -11.04 14.08
N GLY A 114 17.98 -12.13 14.81
CA GLY A 114 18.35 -12.32 16.22
C GLY A 114 17.37 -11.72 17.24
N ARG A 115 16.55 -10.73 16.85
CA ARG A 115 15.55 -10.13 17.74
C ARG A 115 14.31 -10.98 17.86
N LYS A 116 13.81 -11.16 19.08
CA LYS A 116 12.64 -11.98 19.38
C LYS A 116 11.54 -11.14 20.02
N SER A 117 10.30 -11.46 19.72
CA SER A 117 9.15 -10.83 20.36
C SER A 117 8.09 -11.88 20.60
N ARG A 118 7.50 -11.86 21.80
CA ARG A 118 6.46 -12.80 22.23
C ARG A 118 5.42 -12.05 23.01
N VAL A 119 4.17 -12.23 22.64
CA VAL A 119 3.02 -11.54 23.23
C VAL A 119 1.93 -12.54 23.44
N ILE A 120 1.34 -12.50 24.64
CA ILE A 120 0.12 -13.15 25.05
C ILE A 120 -0.75 -12.02 25.62
N PHE A 121 -1.49 -11.35 24.77
CA PHE A 121 -2.27 -10.18 25.16
C PHE A 121 -3.55 -10.59 25.89
N PRO A 122 -3.95 -9.91 26.98
CA PRO A 122 -3.30 -8.75 27.61
C PRO A 122 -2.30 -9.11 28.73
N LEU A 123 -1.98 -10.40 28.94
CA LEU A 123 -1.25 -10.86 30.12
C LEU A 123 0.23 -10.48 30.13
N TYR A 124 0.94 -10.67 29.02
CA TYR A 124 2.37 -10.37 28.94
C TYR A 124 2.76 -10.11 27.48
N GLY A 125 3.72 -9.22 27.27
CA GLY A 125 4.34 -9.12 25.97
C GLY A 125 5.70 -8.48 26.04
N HIS A 126 6.60 -8.98 25.19
CA HIS A 126 7.94 -8.48 24.98
C HIS A 126 8.15 -8.26 23.48
N PHE A 127 8.60 -7.06 23.13
CA PHE A 127 8.95 -6.66 21.78
C PHE A 127 10.40 -6.16 21.74
N GLU A 128 11.13 -6.49 20.69
CA GLU A 128 12.51 -6.03 20.48
C GLU A 128 12.65 -5.31 19.14
N GLY A 129 13.19 -4.10 19.15
CA GLY A 129 13.38 -3.33 17.92
C GLY A 129 12.07 -2.85 17.27
N TRP A 130 10.99 -2.74 18.04
CA TRP A 130 9.71 -2.20 17.60
C TRP A 130 9.63 -0.71 17.97
N PHE A 131 8.96 0.09 17.13
CA PHE A 131 8.69 1.52 17.38
C PHE A 131 9.93 2.41 17.63
N GLY A 132 11.11 1.97 17.19
CA GLY A 132 12.37 2.68 17.45
C GLY A 132 12.95 2.41 18.85
N LEU A 133 12.30 1.57 19.65
CA LEU A 133 12.75 1.13 20.97
C LEU A 133 13.66 -0.10 20.83
N ASP A 134 14.59 -0.25 21.77
CA ASP A 134 15.40 -1.46 21.89
C ASP A 134 14.54 -2.61 22.42
N SER A 135 13.79 -2.36 23.50
CA SER A 135 12.79 -3.29 24.03
C SER A 135 11.53 -2.58 24.54
N PHE A 136 10.40 -3.28 24.48
CA PHE A 136 9.13 -2.88 25.09
C PHE A 136 8.47 -4.11 25.72
N ASP A 137 8.18 -4.00 27.00
CA ASP A 137 7.60 -5.03 27.84
C ASP A 137 6.28 -4.54 28.42
N PHE A 138 5.31 -5.43 28.56
CA PHE A 138 4.12 -5.18 29.36
C PHE A 138 3.74 -6.40 30.19
N LEU A 139 3.11 -6.14 31.33
CA LEU A 139 2.53 -7.15 32.21
C LEU A 139 1.11 -6.70 32.57
N LEU A 140 0.14 -7.59 32.38
CA LEU A 140 -1.29 -7.35 32.61
C LEU A 140 -1.75 -6.02 32.03
N PHE A 141 -1.55 -5.82 30.72
CA PHE A 141 -1.86 -4.57 30.05
C PHE A 141 -3.30 -4.12 30.38
N PRO A 142 -3.51 -2.85 30.78
CA PRO A 142 -2.57 -1.73 30.75
C PRO A 142 -1.79 -1.49 32.06
N LEU A 143 -1.80 -2.40 33.04
CA LEU A 143 -1.32 -2.13 34.40
C LEU A 143 0.16 -1.78 34.49
N TYR A 144 1.03 -2.46 33.73
CA TYR A 144 2.46 -2.17 33.73
C TYR A 144 3.06 -2.27 32.33
N THR A 145 3.91 -1.30 32.00
CA THR A 145 4.74 -1.32 30.79
C THR A 145 6.14 -0.84 31.13
N ALA A 146 7.17 -1.45 30.55
CA ALA A 146 8.55 -0.97 30.60
C ALA A 146 9.10 -0.87 29.18
N SER A 147 9.92 0.14 28.90
CA SER A 147 10.55 0.27 27.59
C SER A 147 11.95 0.84 27.70
N LYS A 148 12.83 0.41 26.79
CA LYS A 148 14.21 0.85 26.73
C LYS A 148 14.51 1.44 25.35
N GLU A 149 15.11 2.63 25.35
CA GLU A 149 15.63 3.29 24.15
C GLU A 149 17.04 3.83 24.44
N LYS A 150 18.07 3.21 23.86
CA LYS A 150 19.48 3.53 24.14
C LYS A 150 19.77 3.43 25.66
N GLU A 151 20.04 4.57 26.29
CA GLU A 151 20.30 4.70 27.74
C GLU A 151 19.07 5.13 28.56
N GLU A 152 17.91 5.32 27.91
CA GLU A 152 16.67 5.77 28.56
C GLU A 152 15.78 4.57 28.91
N ASN A 153 15.57 4.34 30.20
CA ASN A 153 14.61 3.37 30.69
C ASN A 153 13.34 4.11 31.11
N SER A 154 12.20 3.66 30.58
CA SER A 154 10.88 4.24 30.82
C SER A 154 9.94 3.18 31.39
N TYR A 155 9.07 3.60 32.31
CA TYR A 155 8.13 2.73 32.99
C TYR A 155 6.78 3.44 33.05
N SER A 156 5.69 2.69 32.85
CA SER A 156 4.33 3.20 33.04
C SER A 156 3.53 2.28 33.96
N TYR A 157 2.72 2.89 34.81
CA TYR A 157 1.71 2.21 35.61
C TYR A 157 0.33 2.67 35.17
N CYS A 158 -0.59 1.72 35.01
CA CYS A 158 -1.94 1.96 34.48
C CYS A 158 -1.87 2.83 33.22
N TRP A 159 -1.19 2.34 32.19
CA TRP A 159 -1.00 3.07 30.96
C TRP A 159 -2.35 3.59 30.42
N PRO A 160 -2.46 4.88 30.03
CA PRO A 160 -1.39 5.86 29.84
C PRO A 160 -1.16 6.81 31.03
N PHE A 161 -1.80 6.59 32.19
CA PHE A 161 -1.93 7.57 33.27
C PHE A 161 -0.59 7.93 33.91
N PHE A 162 0.16 6.96 34.45
CA PHE A 162 1.42 7.23 35.12
C PHE A 162 2.60 6.77 34.26
N ASN A 163 3.59 7.64 34.07
CA ASN A 163 4.82 7.28 33.40
C ASN A 163 6.00 8.02 34.04
N TYR A 164 7.14 7.35 34.15
CA TYR A 164 8.40 7.96 34.54
C TYR A 164 9.55 7.38 33.71
N SER A 165 10.59 8.17 33.48
CA SER A 165 11.78 7.71 32.75
C SER A 165 13.04 8.38 33.27
N ILE A 166 14.10 7.60 33.31
CA ILE A 166 15.39 7.97 33.87
C ILE A 166 16.46 7.68 32.81
N ALA A 167 17.23 8.71 32.45
CA ALA A 167 18.44 8.59 31.65
C ALA A 167 19.43 9.70 32.06
N LYS A 168 20.70 9.57 31.67
CA LYS A 168 21.70 10.62 31.89
C LYS A 168 21.28 11.90 31.15
N GLY A 169 21.15 13.02 31.87
CA GLY A 169 20.72 14.30 31.29
C GLY A 169 19.26 14.34 30.83
N LYS A 170 18.43 13.33 31.16
CA LYS A 170 17.00 13.30 30.81
C LYS A 170 16.14 12.97 32.01
N ARG A 171 15.06 13.73 32.17
CA ARG A 171 14.02 13.48 33.17
C ARG A 171 12.66 13.53 32.49
N TYR A 172 11.86 12.49 32.69
CA TYR A 172 10.48 12.47 32.21
C TYR A 172 9.58 11.89 33.29
N TYR A 173 8.48 12.58 33.58
CA TYR A 173 7.44 12.07 34.45
C TYR A 173 6.08 12.62 33.98
N ARG A 174 5.04 11.81 34.12
CA ARG A 174 3.71 12.12 33.63
C ARG A 174 2.65 11.48 34.52
N ILE A 175 1.64 12.27 34.85
CA ILE A 175 0.37 11.89 35.44
C ILE A 175 -0.71 12.44 34.50
N TRP A 176 -0.96 11.73 33.40
CA TRP A 176 -1.97 12.14 32.43
C TRP A 176 -3.38 11.96 33.03
N PRO A 177 -4.34 12.88 32.77
CA PRO A 177 -4.22 14.11 32.00
C PRO A 177 -3.74 15.33 32.82
N PHE A 178 -3.44 15.19 34.11
CA PHE A 178 -3.24 16.34 35.01
C PHE A 178 -1.91 17.08 34.83
N TYR A 179 -0.79 16.36 34.70
CA TYR A 179 0.53 16.98 34.62
C TYR A 179 1.52 16.09 33.87
N GLY A 180 2.47 16.70 33.18
CA GLY A 180 3.67 15.97 32.75
C GLY A 180 4.80 16.93 32.40
N SER A 181 6.02 16.50 32.67
CA SER A 181 7.22 17.25 32.37
C SER A 181 8.30 16.34 31.80
N LYS A 182 8.84 16.72 30.64
CA LYS A 182 10.00 16.10 30.01
C LYS A 182 11.08 17.16 29.79
N SER A 183 12.24 16.94 30.37
CA SER A 183 13.42 17.78 30.19
C SER A 183 14.58 16.94 29.70
N VAL A 184 15.23 17.39 28.64
CA VAL A 184 16.47 16.86 28.10
C VAL A 184 17.48 18.00 28.09
N GLU A 185 18.57 17.79 28.81
CA GLU A 185 19.61 18.80 29.02
C GLU A 185 20.11 19.37 27.68
N LYS A 186 20.14 20.70 27.58
CA LYS A 186 20.55 21.47 26.38
C LYS A 186 19.77 21.21 25.10
N GLU A 187 18.72 20.38 25.11
CA GLU A 187 17.90 20.13 23.92
C GLU A 187 16.51 20.77 24.05
N TYR A 188 15.72 20.36 25.03
CA TYR A 188 14.35 20.83 25.18
C TYR A 188 13.74 20.58 26.55
N GLU A 189 12.71 21.38 26.84
CA GLU A 189 11.82 21.24 27.98
C GLU A 189 10.38 21.25 27.49
N LYS A 190 9.56 20.33 27.97
CA LYS A 190 8.14 20.22 27.60
C LYS A 190 7.33 19.94 28.85
N THR A 191 6.33 20.76 29.09
CA THR A 191 5.43 20.64 30.24
C THR A 191 3.98 20.76 29.77
N PHE A 192 3.08 20.00 30.37
CA PHE A 192 1.65 20.22 30.24
C PHE A 192 0.98 20.23 31.60
N ILE A 193 -0.12 20.97 31.71
CA ILE A 193 -1.01 21.02 32.88
C ILE A 193 -2.43 20.87 32.35
N LEU A 194 -3.21 19.96 32.94
CA LEU A 194 -4.57 19.63 32.53
C LEU A 194 -4.68 19.47 31.01
N TRP A 195 -4.06 18.43 30.46
CA TRP A 195 -4.07 18.17 29.03
C TRP A 195 -5.51 18.16 28.48
N PRO A 196 -5.82 18.84 27.36
CA PRO A 196 -4.90 19.58 26.48
C PRO A 196 -4.81 21.10 26.77
N PHE A 197 -5.37 21.59 27.87
CA PHE A 197 -5.58 23.02 28.13
C PHE A 197 -4.28 23.82 28.23
N TYR A 198 -3.25 23.37 28.96
CA TYR A 198 -1.96 24.06 29.01
C TYR A 198 -0.83 23.16 28.51
N ASN A 199 -0.09 23.62 27.50
CA ASN A 199 1.15 22.99 27.05
C ASN A 199 2.21 24.07 26.78
N ASN A 200 3.40 23.88 27.35
CA ASN A 200 4.55 24.74 27.13
C ASN A 200 5.74 23.90 26.66
N GLN A 201 6.46 24.37 25.63
CA GLN A 201 7.62 23.69 25.06
C GLN A 201 8.69 24.70 24.71
N LYS A 202 9.91 24.49 25.20
CA LYS A 202 11.11 25.26 24.86
C LYS A 202 12.13 24.32 24.23
N PHE A 203 12.76 24.78 23.15
CA PHE A 203 13.82 24.07 22.46
C PHE A 203 15.04 24.97 22.36
N TYR A 204 16.21 24.43 22.63
CA TYR A 204 17.47 25.16 22.71
C TYR A 204 18.38 24.80 21.52
N LYS A 205 19.38 25.65 21.27
CA LYS A 205 20.51 25.42 20.38
C LYS A 205 21.69 24.84 21.17
N ASP A 206 22.73 24.40 20.48
CA ASP A 206 23.94 23.83 21.11
C ASP A 206 24.67 24.82 22.02
N ASP A 207 24.54 26.13 21.74
CA ASP A 207 25.05 27.24 22.56
C ASP A 207 24.16 27.60 23.76
N GLY A 208 23.04 26.88 23.95
CA GLY A 208 22.05 27.13 25.00
C GLY A 208 21.03 28.23 24.69
N ALA A 209 21.15 28.94 23.57
CA ALA A 209 20.19 29.96 23.18
C ALA A 209 18.83 29.35 22.81
N LEU A 210 17.74 30.07 23.09
CA LEU A 210 16.38 29.62 22.77
C LEU A 210 16.19 29.58 21.23
N LYS A 211 15.96 28.38 20.69
CA LYS A 211 15.73 28.14 19.26
C LYS A 211 14.27 28.29 18.88
N LYS A 212 13.39 27.80 19.75
CA LYS A 212 11.97 27.72 19.51
C LYS A 212 11.20 27.61 20.82
N GLU A 213 10.08 28.33 20.87
CA GLU A 213 9.15 28.27 21.98
C GLU A 213 7.74 27.99 21.47
N ARG A 214 6.98 27.20 22.22
CA ARG A 214 5.57 26.93 21.95
C ARG A 214 4.77 26.98 23.25
N LEU A 215 3.74 27.80 23.26
CA LEU A 215 2.72 27.85 24.29
C LEU A 215 1.37 27.52 23.66
N LEU A 216 0.58 26.67 24.30
CA LEU A 216 -0.79 26.36 23.92
C LEU A 216 -1.65 26.43 25.18
N LEU A 217 -2.61 27.36 25.16
CA LEU A 217 -3.71 27.52 26.09
C LEU A 217 -5.00 27.09 25.37
N PHE A 218 -5.16 25.80 25.10
CA PHE A 218 -6.26 25.29 24.30
C PHE A 218 -7.61 25.51 25.00
N PRO A 219 -8.70 25.84 24.29
CA PRO A 219 -8.76 26.25 22.88
C PRO A 219 -8.48 27.75 22.65
N PHE A 220 -8.24 28.53 23.70
CA PHE A 220 -8.25 30.00 23.66
C PHE A 220 -7.08 30.64 22.90
N PHE A 221 -5.86 30.16 23.11
CA PHE A 221 -4.68 30.78 22.54
C PHE A 221 -3.58 29.76 22.27
N GLY A 222 -2.78 30.00 21.24
CA GLY A 222 -1.53 29.28 21.02
C GLY A 222 -0.52 30.16 20.31
N SER A 223 0.75 29.99 20.64
CA SER A 223 1.87 30.70 20.03
C SER A 223 3.02 29.71 19.83
N SER A 224 3.59 29.68 18.64
CA SER A 224 4.81 28.95 18.33
C SER A 224 5.75 29.89 17.60
N LYS A 225 6.85 30.28 18.24
CA LYS A 225 7.85 31.19 17.68
C LYS A 225 9.17 30.44 17.49
N SER A 226 9.80 30.61 16.32
CA SER A 226 11.17 30.16 16.06
C SER A 226 11.85 31.10 15.07
N ASP A 227 13.16 30.93 14.85
CA ASP A 227 13.98 31.76 13.93
C ASP A 227 13.51 31.78 12.47
N VAL A 228 12.56 30.90 12.11
CA VAL A 228 12.10 30.65 10.74
C VAL A 228 10.64 31.05 10.56
N ALA A 229 9.79 30.79 11.57
CA ALA A 229 8.36 30.96 11.43
C ALA A 229 7.69 31.25 12.77
N GLU A 230 6.58 31.97 12.68
CA GLU A 230 5.65 32.22 13.77
C GLU A 230 4.30 31.59 13.43
N THR A 231 3.66 30.95 14.40
CA THR A 231 2.28 30.46 14.30
C THR A 231 1.51 30.95 15.50
N LYS A 232 0.31 31.50 15.28
CA LYS A 232 -0.62 31.91 16.31
C LYS A 232 -1.95 31.21 16.12
N LEU A 233 -2.56 30.82 17.22
CA LEU A 233 -3.90 30.25 17.30
C LEU A 233 -4.70 31.15 18.24
N PHE A 234 -5.94 31.45 17.86
CA PHE A 234 -6.87 32.20 18.69
C PHE A 234 -8.24 31.54 18.60
N LEU A 235 -8.81 31.21 19.76
CA LEU A 235 -10.12 30.56 19.92
C LEU A 235 -10.34 29.42 18.92
N PHE A 236 -9.50 28.38 18.96
CA PHE A 236 -9.63 27.25 18.05
C PHE A 236 -11.06 26.67 18.05
N PRO A 237 -11.67 26.42 16.88
CA PRO A 237 -11.07 26.46 15.54
C PRO A 237 -11.20 27.79 14.77
N LEU A 238 -11.57 28.90 15.41
CA LEU A 238 -11.96 30.14 14.72
C LEU A 238 -10.82 30.82 13.96
N TYR A 239 -9.60 30.85 14.50
CA TYR A 239 -8.48 31.52 13.82
C TYR A 239 -7.13 30.83 14.06
N VAL A 240 -6.44 30.53 12.97
CA VAL A 240 -5.03 30.12 12.98
C VAL A 240 -4.27 30.94 11.95
N SER A 241 -3.10 31.44 12.32
CA SER A 241 -2.22 32.16 11.41
C SER A 241 -0.80 31.61 11.47
N GLN A 242 -0.13 31.60 10.33
CA GLN A 242 1.27 31.20 10.21
C GLN A 242 1.97 32.19 9.30
N LYS A 243 3.17 32.62 9.71
CA LYS A 243 4.04 33.51 8.92
C LYS A 243 5.46 32.94 8.93
N LYS A 244 6.17 33.00 7.81
CA LYS A 244 7.63 32.80 7.81
C LYS A 244 8.30 34.16 8.02
N LEU A 245 9.36 34.20 8.83
CA LEU A 245 10.01 35.45 9.23
C LEU A 245 10.96 36.00 8.15
N LYS A 246 11.59 35.12 7.37
CA LYS A 246 12.59 35.45 6.33
C LYS A 246 12.08 35.31 4.91
N GLU A 247 10.86 34.81 4.75
CA GLU A 247 10.24 34.59 3.45
C GLU A 247 8.90 35.30 3.41
N ASP A 248 8.52 35.79 2.23
CA ASP A 248 7.16 36.27 2.00
C ASP A 248 6.22 35.06 1.92
N PHE A 249 5.77 34.62 3.09
CA PHE A 249 4.81 33.54 3.28
C PHE A 249 3.92 33.84 4.49
N SER A 250 2.61 33.82 4.25
CA SER A 250 1.57 33.88 5.26
C SER A 250 0.45 32.90 4.95
N ARG A 251 -0.15 32.36 6.01
CA ARG A 251 -1.35 31.53 5.95
C ARG A 251 -2.29 31.95 7.04
N TYR A 252 -3.57 32.00 6.70
CA TYR A 252 -4.67 32.29 7.60
C TYR A 252 -5.75 31.24 7.41
N ASP A 253 -6.15 30.60 8.50
CA ASP A 253 -7.28 29.70 8.56
C ASP A 253 -8.36 30.35 9.42
N VAL A 254 -9.57 30.47 8.88
CA VAL A 254 -10.74 31.05 9.58
C VAL A 254 -11.80 29.96 9.66
N ILE A 255 -12.28 29.68 10.87
CA ILE A 255 -13.20 28.57 11.17
C ILE A 255 -12.65 27.27 10.57
N TRP A 256 -11.46 26.88 11.01
CA TRP A 256 -10.76 25.70 10.50
C TRP A 256 -11.66 24.44 10.55
N PRO A 257 -11.75 23.62 9.49
CA PRO A 257 -11.00 23.70 8.22
C PRO A 257 -11.73 24.43 7.08
N LEU A 258 -12.82 25.16 7.35
CA LEU A 258 -13.70 25.72 6.32
C LEU A 258 -12.98 26.72 5.42
N PHE A 259 -12.34 27.76 5.98
CA PHE A 259 -11.67 28.77 5.17
C PHE A 259 -10.16 28.74 5.39
N SER A 260 -9.39 28.66 4.31
CA SER A 260 -7.93 28.75 4.36
C SER A 260 -7.39 29.56 3.20
N ILE A 261 -6.56 30.56 3.50
CA ILE A 261 -5.87 31.39 2.52
C ILE A 261 -4.38 31.32 2.82
N THR A 262 -3.60 30.87 1.85
CA THR A 262 -2.13 30.89 1.90
C THR A 262 -1.60 31.79 0.79
N ARG A 263 -0.69 32.69 1.14
CA ARG A 263 -0.01 33.63 0.26
C ARG A 263 1.49 33.50 0.48
N GLY A 264 2.23 33.12 -0.55
CA GLY A 264 3.67 33.24 -0.54
C GLY A 264 4.26 33.02 -1.92
N LYS A 265 5.55 33.33 -2.09
CA LYS A 265 6.23 33.28 -3.40
C LYS A 265 6.13 31.91 -4.07
N GLU A 266 6.38 30.84 -3.31
CA GLU A 266 6.34 29.48 -3.84
C GLU A 266 4.99 28.80 -3.72
N ARG A 267 4.08 29.27 -2.85
CA ARG A 267 2.82 28.57 -2.59
C ARG A 267 1.66 29.53 -2.40
N ARG A 268 0.57 29.24 -3.09
CA ARG A 268 -0.70 29.95 -2.95
C ARG A 268 -1.83 28.95 -2.79
N THR A 269 -2.67 29.16 -1.78
CA THR A 269 -3.83 28.30 -1.53
C THR A 269 -5.05 29.15 -1.25
N THR A 270 -6.20 28.72 -1.76
CA THR A 270 -7.52 29.26 -1.40
C THR A 270 -8.47 28.09 -1.23
N GLN A 271 -9.02 27.95 -0.03
CA GLN A 271 -9.89 26.84 0.35
C GLN A 271 -11.19 27.36 0.95
N VAL A 272 -12.28 26.76 0.50
CA VAL A 272 -13.62 26.83 1.10
C VAL A 272 -14.10 25.38 1.19
N PHE A 273 -13.78 24.69 2.29
CA PHE A 273 -14.15 23.29 2.49
C PHE A 273 -15.65 23.17 2.83
N PRO A 274 -16.39 22.20 2.27
CA PRO A 274 -15.97 21.14 1.34
C PRO A 274 -16.06 21.52 -0.15
N PHE A 275 -16.43 22.75 -0.50
CA PHE A 275 -16.74 23.16 -1.88
C PHE A 275 -15.54 23.20 -2.82
N PHE A 276 -14.40 23.77 -2.42
CA PHE A 276 -13.20 23.74 -3.24
C PHE A 276 -11.91 24.00 -2.45
N ARG A 277 -10.80 23.58 -3.04
CA ARG A 277 -9.46 24.03 -2.67
C ARG A 277 -8.64 24.18 -3.93
N LEU A 278 -8.07 25.37 -4.10
CA LEU A 278 -7.09 25.66 -5.13
C LEU A 278 -5.73 25.73 -4.45
N ASP A 279 -4.80 24.80 -4.72
CA ASP A 279 -3.49 24.73 -4.06
C ASP A 279 -2.38 24.64 -5.11
N LYS A 280 -1.64 25.73 -5.29
CA LYS A 280 -0.52 25.83 -6.21
C LYS A 280 0.79 25.94 -5.43
N LYS A 281 1.78 25.12 -5.78
CA LYS A 281 3.14 25.14 -5.23
C LYS A 281 4.17 25.07 -6.38
N GLY A 282 4.87 26.18 -6.64
CA GLY A 282 5.74 26.33 -7.80
C GLY A 282 4.98 26.06 -9.09
N ASP A 283 5.51 25.15 -9.91
CA ASP A 283 4.88 24.68 -11.16
C ASP A 283 3.82 23.59 -10.95
N SER A 284 3.65 23.11 -9.71
CA SER A 284 2.67 22.06 -9.40
C SER A 284 1.38 22.64 -8.82
N PHE A 285 0.26 22.00 -9.08
CA PHE A 285 -1.00 22.29 -8.40
C PHE A 285 -1.79 21.02 -8.11
N ARG A 286 -2.65 21.11 -7.10
CA ARG A 286 -3.60 20.06 -6.76
C ARG A 286 -4.85 20.69 -6.18
N ASN A 287 -5.95 20.55 -6.90
CA ASN A 287 -7.22 21.12 -6.49
C ASN A 287 -8.24 20.02 -6.16
N PHE A 288 -9.28 20.42 -5.45
CA PHE A 288 -10.52 19.65 -5.39
C PHE A 288 -11.71 20.58 -5.56
N TYR A 289 -12.82 20.02 -6.03
CA TYR A 289 -14.13 20.65 -6.05
C TYR A 289 -15.16 19.64 -5.51
N LEU A 290 -16.08 20.11 -4.67
CA LEU A 290 -17.10 19.31 -4.00
C LEU A 290 -16.51 18.05 -3.37
N TRP A 291 -15.65 18.22 -2.36
CA TRP A 291 -14.97 17.10 -1.72
C TRP A 291 -15.96 16.01 -1.29
N PRO A 292 -15.71 14.72 -1.60
CA PRO A 292 -14.53 14.14 -2.25
C PRO A 292 -14.67 13.88 -3.77
N LEU A 293 -15.64 14.50 -4.45
CA LEU A 293 -16.06 14.14 -5.80
C LEU A 293 -15.03 14.48 -6.88
N LEU A 294 -14.61 15.74 -7.01
CA LEU A 294 -13.74 16.17 -8.11
C LEU A 294 -12.35 16.53 -7.63
N TRP A 295 -11.33 16.04 -8.32
CA TRP A 295 -9.93 16.35 -8.07
C TRP A 295 -9.18 16.50 -9.39
N ASP A 296 -8.27 17.45 -9.45
CA ASP A 296 -7.38 17.67 -10.57
C ASP A 296 -6.01 18.09 -10.06
N GLY A 297 -4.99 17.83 -10.85
CA GLY A 297 -3.66 18.30 -10.51
C GLY A 297 -2.61 17.99 -11.55
N ASP A 298 -1.54 18.76 -11.46
CA ASP A 298 -0.31 18.61 -12.20
C ASP A 298 0.83 18.68 -11.19
N ILE A 299 1.55 17.58 -11.02
CA ILE A 299 2.57 17.43 -10.00
C ILE A 299 3.90 17.12 -10.69
N LYS A 300 4.88 18.01 -10.50
CA LYS A 300 6.26 17.81 -10.94
C LYS A 300 7.09 17.27 -9.78
N VAL A 301 7.68 16.10 -9.97
CA VAL A 301 8.61 15.45 -9.03
C VAL A 301 9.93 15.22 -9.75
N SER A 302 11.04 15.16 -9.03
CA SER A 302 12.34 14.81 -9.62
C SER A 302 12.23 13.50 -10.40
N GLY A 303 12.42 13.53 -11.72
CA GLY A 303 12.38 12.36 -12.60
C GLY A 303 11.04 12.07 -13.30
N TYR A 304 9.92 12.69 -12.90
CA TYR A 304 8.64 12.54 -13.61
C TYR A 304 7.64 13.68 -13.34
N ARG A 305 6.75 13.91 -14.31
CA ARG A 305 5.57 14.78 -14.18
C ARG A 305 4.30 13.94 -14.19
N LYS A 306 3.38 14.20 -13.26
CA LYS A 306 2.10 13.50 -13.17
C LYS A 306 0.94 14.48 -13.29
N ARG A 307 0.13 14.30 -14.34
CA ARG A 307 -1.17 14.95 -14.51
C ARG A 307 -2.27 13.97 -14.12
N PHE A 308 -3.26 14.43 -13.38
CA PHE A 308 -4.39 13.57 -12.99
C PHE A 308 -5.69 14.35 -12.92
N PHE A 309 -6.78 13.62 -13.12
CA PHE A 309 -8.14 14.09 -12.89
C PHE A 309 -8.96 12.92 -12.32
N SER A 310 -9.85 13.19 -11.38
CA SER A 310 -10.70 12.19 -10.75
C SER A 310 -12.08 12.76 -10.50
N PHE A 311 -13.11 12.05 -10.94
CA PHE A 311 -14.48 12.21 -10.50
C PHE A 311 -14.88 10.94 -9.76
N VAL A 312 -14.76 10.92 -8.44
CA VAL A 312 -14.87 9.70 -7.64
C VAL A 312 -16.32 9.20 -7.58
N PRO A 313 -16.58 7.88 -7.76
CA PRO A 313 -15.68 6.85 -8.30
C PRO A 313 -15.73 6.73 -9.84
N LEU A 314 -16.59 7.51 -10.50
CA LEU A 314 -17.00 7.36 -11.90
C LEU A 314 -15.89 7.52 -12.95
N TYR A 315 -14.92 8.41 -12.74
CA TYR A 315 -13.85 8.64 -13.70
C TYR A 315 -12.49 8.85 -13.03
N LEU A 316 -11.45 8.19 -13.55
CA LEU A 316 -10.07 8.36 -13.15
C LEU A 316 -9.18 8.52 -14.38
N TYR A 317 -8.39 9.58 -14.36
CA TYR A 317 -7.37 9.87 -15.35
C TYR A 317 -6.02 10.05 -14.64
N ASN A 318 -4.99 9.39 -15.15
CA ASN A 318 -3.61 9.67 -14.79
C ASN A 318 -2.74 9.64 -16.05
N HIS A 319 -1.83 10.59 -16.15
CA HIS A 319 -0.78 10.62 -17.14
C HIS A 319 0.55 10.93 -16.46
N ILE A 320 1.50 10.01 -16.54
CA ILE A 320 2.84 10.12 -15.97
C ILE A 320 3.84 10.15 -17.11
N GLU A 321 4.59 11.23 -17.19
CA GLU A 321 5.66 11.45 -18.16
C GLU A 321 7.00 11.32 -17.42
N TRP A 322 7.84 10.37 -17.82
CA TRP A 322 9.15 10.16 -17.22
C TRP A 322 10.22 11.01 -17.95
N GLU A 323 11.09 11.69 -17.21
CA GLU A 323 12.10 12.58 -17.83
C GLU A 323 13.22 11.79 -18.52
N ASN A 324 13.65 10.67 -17.91
CA ASN A 324 14.81 9.88 -18.37
C ASN A 324 14.44 8.70 -19.28
N ARG A 325 13.15 8.37 -19.36
CA ARG A 325 12.64 7.27 -20.16
C ARG A 325 11.57 7.90 -21.03
N LYS A 326 11.72 7.91 -22.35
CA LYS A 326 10.67 8.36 -23.30
C LYS A 326 9.46 7.40 -23.27
N ILE A 327 8.90 7.20 -22.08
CA ILE A 327 7.86 6.25 -21.72
C ILE A 327 6.80 7.09 -21.01
N ASP A 328 5.62 7.11 -21.58
CA ASP A 328 4.44 7.74 -20.99
C ASP A 328 3.54 6.64 -20.42
N GLU A 329 3.14 6.79 -19.16
CA GLU A 329 2.12 5.94 -18.56
C GLU A 329 0.78 6.67 -18.55
N LYS A 330 -0.24 6.09 -19.18
CA LYS A 330 -1.59 6.64 -19.24
C LYS A 330 -2.59 5.69 -18.62
N LEU A 331 -3.55 6.23 -17.89
CA LEU A 331 -4.71 5.52 -17.35
C LEU A 331 -5.94 6.38 -17.60
N HIS A 332 -6.94 5.81 -18.26
CA HIS A 332 -8.30 6.31 -18.30
C HIS A 332 -9.21 5.21 -17.75
N LYS A 333 -10.06 5.52 -16.78
CA LYS A 333 -11.03 4.56 -16.25
C LYS A 333 -12.36 5.27 -16.10
N ILE A 334 -13.39 4.72 -16.72
CA ILE A 334 -14.79 5.12 -16.57
C ILE A 334 -15.43 3.96 -15.80
N TRP A 335 -15.45 4.06 -14.47
CA TRP A 335 -15.95 2.96 -13.63
C TRP A 335 -17.49 2.91 -13.66
N PRO A 336 -18.11 1.72 -13.69
CA PRO A 336 -17.50 0.38 -13.78
C PRO A 336 -17.33 -0.12 -15.23
N LEU A 337 -17.45 0.74 -16.23
CA LEU A 337 -17.70 0.35 -17.62
C LEU A 337 -16.43 0.08 -18.43
N PHE A 338 -15.35 0.80 -18.18
CA PHE A 338 -14.20 0.82 -19.08
C PHE A 338 -12.90 1.20 -18.37
N SER A 339 -11.80 0.59 -18.77
CA SER A 339 -10.46 1.08 -18.49
C SER A 339 -9.53 0.94 -19.69
N TYR A 340 -8.67 1.93 -19.85
CA TYR A 340 -7.55 1.97 -20.78
C TYR A 340 -6.29 2.27 -19.99
N ARG A 341 -5.25 1.48 -20.21
CA ARG A 341 -3.93 1.66 -19.61
C ARG A 341 -2.86 1.52 -20.69
N SER A 342 -1.85 2.36 -20.62
CA SER A 342 -0.61 2.21 -21.37
C SER A 342 0.56 2.49 -20.45
N ASP A 343 1.63 1.70 -20.53
CA ASP A 343 2.88 1.92 -19.79
C ASP A 343 4.11 2.01 -20.70
N GLY A 344 3.87 2.40 -21.96
CA GLY A 344 4.86 2.55 -23.02
C GLY A 344 5.46 1.26 -23.57
N ASN A 345 5.41 0.15 -22.83
CA ASN A 345 5.71 -1.19 -23.36
C ASN A 345 4.45 -1.95 -23.72
N SER A 346 3.36 -1.77 -22.95
CA SER A 346 2.11 -2.49 -23.16
C SER A 346 0.92 -1.54 -23.17
N THR A 347 -0.13 -1.95 -23.87
CA THR A 347 -1.44 -1.30 -23.85
C THR A 347 -2.48 -2.33 -23.44
N LEU A 348 -3.35 -1.95 -22.52
CA LEU A 348 -4.39 -2.81 -21.96
C LEU A 348 -5.72 -2.04 -21.94
N ILE A 349 -6.75 -2.65 -22.52
CA ILE A 349 -8.11 -2.13 -22.55
C ILE A 349 -9.03 -3.18 -21.93
N ARG A 350 -9.93 -2.76 -21.04
CA ARG A 350 -10.97 -3.63 -20.48
C ARG A 350 -12.32 -2.97 -20.50
N THR A 351 -13.37 -3.75 -20.71
CA THR A 351 -14.76 -3.32 -20.43
C THR A 351 -15.28 -4.04 -19.19
N LEU A 352 -16.26 -3.43 -18.52
CA LEU A 352 -16.80 -3.85 -17.23
C LEU A 352 -15.71 -3.97 -16.14
N ASP A 353 -14.81 -3.00 -16.09
CA ASP A 353 -13.80 -2.88 -15.03
C ASP A 353 -14.42 -2.38 -13.72
N ILE A 354 -14.80 -3.34 -12.87
CA ILE A 354 -15.49 -3.09 -11.60
C ILE A 354 -14.59 -2.59 -10.46
N LEU A 355 -13.26 -2.50 -10.63
CA LEU A 355 -12.37 -2.00 -9.58
C LEU A 355 -12.29 -0.47 -9.66
N PRO A 356 -12.83 0.31 -8.69
CA PRO A 356 -12.95 1.76 -8.82
C PRO A 356 -11.63 2.51 -8.61
N PHE A 357 -10.54 1.80 -8.31
CA PHE A 357 -9.22 2.38 -8.08
C PHE A 357 -8.15 1.71 -8.96
N ASN A 358 -6.94 2.25 -8.89
CA ASN A 358 -5.81 1.74 -9.65
C ASN A 358 -5.52 0.28 -9.26
N GLU A 359 -5.32 -0.56 -10.27
CA GLU A 359 -5.00 -1.98 -10.12
C GLU A 359 -3.57 -2.26 -9.63
N LYS A 360 -2.67 -1.26 -9.73
CA LYS A 360 -1.27 -1.45 -9.33
C LYS A 360 -1.18 -1.82 -7.84
N GLY A 361 -0.41 -2.88 -7.57
CA GLY A 361 -0.16 -3.38 -6.23
C GLY A 361 -0.85 -4.70 -5.94
N ARG A 362 -0.45 -5.32 -4.83
CA ARG A 362 -0.79 -6.72 -4.51
C ARG A 362 -2.29 -7.01 -4.47
N PHE A 363 -3.11 -6.06 -4.02
CA PHE A 363 -4.55 -6.25 -3.95
C PHE A 363 -5.19 -6.19 -5.33
N GLY A 364 -4.88 -5.17 -6.14
CA GLY A 364 -5.45 -5.03 -7.47
C GLY A 364 -5.02 -6.17 -8.40
N GLU A 365 -3.73 -6.51 -8.43
CA GLU A 365 -3.22 -7.70 -9.15
C GLU A 365 -3.93 -8.98 -8.69
N GLY A 366 -4.08 -9.17 -7.38
CA GLY A 366 -4.82 -10.29 -6.81
C GLY A 366 -6.31 -10.30 -7.20
N PHE A 367 -6.94 -9.13 -7.28
CA PHE A 367 -8.33 -8.96 -7.67
C PHE A 367 -8.57 -9.39 -9.10
N TYR A 368 -7.82 -8.89 -10.10
CA TYR A 368 -8.03 -9.31 -11.48
C TYR A 368 -7.64 -10.77 -11.73
N LYS A 369 -6.70 -11.29 -10.94
CA LYS A 369 -6.31 -12.70 -10.99
C LYS A 369 -7.38 -13.64 -10.43
N ASN A 370 -8.01 -13.27 -9.32
CA ASN A 370 -8.96 -14.15 -8.60
C ASN A 370 -10.43 -13.84 -8.85
N ILE A 371 -10.77 -12.64 -9.31
CA ILE A 371 -12.15 -12.17 -9.50
C ILE A 371 -12.34 -11.63 -10.93
N GLY A 372 -11.29 -11.17 -11.59
CA GLY A 372 -11.37 -10.54 -12.91
C GLY A 372 -12.05 -11.40 -13.98
N ILE A 373 -11.94 -12.75 -13.93
CA ILE A 373 -12.63 -13.62 -14.90
C ILE A 373 -14.16 -13.45 -14.90
N LEU A 374 -14.74 -13.12 -13.75
CA LEU A 374 -16.19 -13.03 -13.57
C LEU A 374 -16.77 -11.75 -14.20
N PHE A 375 -15.94 -10.73 -14.37
CA PHE A 375 -16.39 -9.38 -14.75
C PHE A 375 -15.70 -8.84 -16.01
N SER A 376 -14.59 -9.42 -16.45
CA SER A 376 -13.91 -9.01 -17.68
C SER A 376 -14.67 -9.48 -18.92
N PHE A 377 -15.57 -8.62 -19.42
CA PHE A 377 -16.33 -8.88 -20.63
C PHE A 377 -15.47 -8.81 -21.89
N PHE A 378 -14.72 -7.73 -22.07
CA PHE A 378 -13.76 -7.57 -23.18
C PHE A 378 -12.42 -7.16 -22.61
N GLU A 379 -11.35 -7.80 -23.08
CA GLU A 379 -9.98 -7.46 -22.77
C GLU A 379 -9.16 -7.41 -24.07
N TYR A 380 -8.46 -6.32 -24.29
CA TYR A 380 -7.46 -6.18 -25.34
C TYR A 380 -6.11 -5.87 -24.70
N SER A 381 -5.09 -6.63 -25.04
CA SER A 381 -3.72 -6.42 -24.57
C SER A 381 -2.80 -6.41 -25.78
N LYS A 382 -1.89 -5.44 -25.85
CA LYS A 382 -0.84 -5.38 -26.88
C LYS A 382 0.50 -5.15 -26.21
N ASP A 383 1.47 -6.01 -26.50
CA ASP A 383 2.89 -5.75 -26.24
C ASP A 383 3.49 -5.03 -27.46
N ILE A 384 4.10 -3.88 -27.22
CA ILE A 384 4.67 -3.03 -28.26
C ILE A 384 6.01 -3.59 -28.75
N LYS A 385 6.77 -4.29 -27.88
CA LYS A 385 8.11 -4.81 -28.25
C LYS A 385 8.03 -5.97 -29.21
N ASP A 386 7.11 -6.90 -28.94
CA ASP A 386 7.00 -8.17 -29.69
C ASP A 386 5.92 -8.11 -30.79
N ASP A 387 5.28 -6.93 -30.99
CA ASP A 387 4.05 -6.71 -31.79
C ASP A 387 2.98 -7.79 -31.54
N ALA A 388 2.98 -8.34 -30.32
CA ALA A 388 2.07 -9.36 -29.89
C ALA A 388 0.78 -8.70 -29.39
N PHE A 389 -0.37 -9.22 -29.79
CA PHE A 389 -1.64 -8.74 -29.27
C PHE A 389 -2.63 -9.86 -29.00
N LYS A 390 -3.51 -9.59 -28.05
CA LYS A 390 -4.53 -10.50 -27.54
C LYS A 390 -5.84 -9.77 -27.44
N ILE A 391 -6.89 -10.36 -27.99
CA ILE A 391 -8.28 -9.96 -27.83
C ILE A 391 -8.99 -11.10 -27.13
N SER A 392 -9.79 -10.80 -26.12
CA SER A 392 -10.58 -11.80 -25.42
C SER A 392 -11.95 -11.26 -25.03
N PHE A 393 -12.99 -12.03 -25.33
CA PHE A 393 -14.35 -11.84 -24.84
C PHE A 393 -14.67 -12.91 -23.78
N PHE A 394 -15.23 -12.49 -22.65
CA PHE A 394 -15.49 -13.30 -21.46
C PHE A 394 -14.29 -14.20 -21.08
N LYS A 395 -13.06 -13.67 -21.21
CA LYS A 395 -11.81 -14.40 -20.98
C LYS A 395 -11.67 -15.75 -21.73
N GLY A 396 -12.39 -15.95 -22.83
CA GLY A 396 -12.22 -17.17 -23.65
C GLY A 396 -13.44 -17.62 -24.44
N LEU A 397 -14.62 -17.04 -24.26
CA LEU A 397 -15.77 -17.31 -25.13
C LEU A 397 -15.42 -17.05 -26.61
N PHE A 398 -14.70 -15.96 -26.85
CA PHE A 398 -13.97 -15.72 -28.08
C PHE A 398 -12.58 -15.18 -27.71
N GLY A 399 -11.55 -15.64 -28.39
CA GLY A 399 -10.18 -15.18 -28.18
C GLY A 399 -9.41 -15.16 -29.47
N TYR A 400 -8.60 -14.12 -29.67
CA TYR A 400 -7.66 -14.02 -30.77
C TYR A 400 -6.31 -13.59 -30.23
N GLU A 401 -5.28 -14.37 -30.49
CA GLU A 401 -3.93 -14.12 -30.02
C GLU A 401 -2.98 -14.19 -31.22
N LYS A 402 -2.17 -13.15 -31.39
CA LYS A 402 -1.13 -13.06 -32.41
C LYS A 402 0.18 -12.78 -31.72
N GLU A 403 1.17 -13.62 -31.94
CA GLU A 403 2.53 -13.47 -31.45
C GLU A 403 3.48 -13.74 -32.63
N GLY A 404 4.12 -12.69 -33.15
CA GLY A 404 4.86 -12.77 -34.41
C GLY A 404 4.01 -13.28 -35.59
N LYS A 405 4.34 -14.48 -36.09
CA LYS A 405 3.62 -15.15 -37.19
C LYS A 405 2.59 -16.17 -36.73
N GLU A 406 2.58 -16.53 -35.44
CA GLU A 406 1.63 -17.47 -34.88
C GLU A 406 0.28 -16.77 -34.66
N LYS A 407 -0.80 -17.47 -35.01
CA LYS A 407 -2.17 -17.02 -34.82
C LYS A 407 -2.95 -18.11 -34.14
N THR A 408 -3.55 -17.77 -33.01
CA THR A 408 -4.42 -18.65 -32.24
C THR A 408 -5.81 -18.06 -32.14
N VAL A 409 -6.82 -18.82 -32.59
CA VAL A 409 -8.23 -18.47 -32.42
C VAL A 409 -8.86 -19.41 -31.41
N ARG A 410 -9.56 -18.85 -30.43
CA ARG A 410 -10.34 -19.59 -29.42
C ARG A 410 -11.81 -19.24 -29.56
N LEU A 411 -12.68 -20.25 -29.48
CA LEU A 411 -14.12 -20.09 -29.44
C LEU A 411 -14.67 -21.09 -28.41
N LEU A 412 -15.66 -20.66 -27.63
CA LEU A 412 -16.20 -21.45 -26.52
C LEU A 412 -15.10 -22.01 -25.61
N TYR A 413 -14.06 -21.21 -25.37
CA TYR A 413 -12.90 -21.52 -24.53
C TYR A 413 -11.93 -22.60 -25.05
N PHE A 414 -12.18 -23.16 -26.24
CA PHE A 414 -11.30 -24.12 -26.90
C PHE A 414 -10.53 -23.47 -28.07
N PRO A 415 -9.25 -23.82 -28.30
CA PRO A 415 -8.52 -23.39 -29.49
C PRO A 415 -9.07 -24.13 -30.72
N ILE A 416 -9.56 -23.37 -31.70
CA ILE A 416 -10.08 -23.92 -32.96
C ILE A 416 -9.03 -23.87 -34.07
N TYR A 417 -8.09 -22.94 -33.98
CA TYR A 417 -7.09 -22.74 -35.02
C TYR A 417 -5.76 -22.32 -34.42
N LYS A 418 -4.69 -23.07 -34.70
CA LYS A 418 -3.29 -22.73 -34.40
C LYS A 418 -2.47 -22.91 -35.67
N LYS A 419 -1.98 -21.83 -36.27
CA LYS A 419 -1.11 -21.89 -37.45
C LYS A 419 0.35 -21.79 -37.02
N ASN A 420 1.03 -22.93 -36.99
CA ASN A 420 2.49 -23.01 -36.82
C ASN A 420 3.18 -23.03 -38.19
N LYS A 421 4.46 -22.62 -38.22
CA LYS A 421 5.31 -22.71 -39.42
C LYS A 421 5.38 -24.18 -39.88
N PRO A 422 5.26 -24.51 -41.18
CA PRO A 422 5.70 -25.83 -41.63
C PRO A 422 7.20 -25.91 -41.45
N ASP A 423 7.68 -26.98 -40.82
CA ASP A 423 9.09 -27.35 -40.86
C ASP A 423 9.51 -27.37 -42.33
N SER A 424 10.57 -26.62 -42.63
CA SER A 424 11.25 -26.78 -43.91
C SER A 424 11.75 -28.21 -43.97
N LYS A 425 11.01 -29.06 -44.68
CA LYS A 425 11.56 -30.27 -45.29
C LYS A 425 12.85 -29.87 -46.00
N ASN A 426 13.98 -30.27 -45.45
CA ASN A 426 15.15 -30.51 -46.28
C ASN A 426 14.85 -31.79 -47.07
N SER A 427 14.27 -31.61 -48.26
CA SER A 427 14.43 -32.53 -49.38
C SER A 427 15.40 -31.86 -50.36
N ASP A 428 16.43 -32.64 -50.69
CA ASP A 428 17.27 -32.57 -51.90
C ASP A 428 18.44 -31.56 -51.92
N LYS A 429 19.64 -32.08 -51.61
CA LYS A 429 20.57 -32.56 -52.64
C LYS A 429 21.65 -33.48 -52.07
#